data_AF-A0A6C0E2B4-F1
#
_entry.id   AF-A0A6C0E2B4-F1
#
_cell.length_a   1.000
_cell.length_b   1.000
_cell.length_c   1.000
_cell.angle_alpha   90.00
_cell.angle_beta   90.00
_cell.angle_gamma   90.00
#
_symmetry.space_group_name_H-M   'P 1'
#
loop_
_entity.id
_entity.type
_entity.pdbx_description
1 polymer ?
#
loop_
_entity_poly.entity_id
_entity_poly.type
_entity_poly.pdbx_seq_one_letter_code
_entity_poly.pdbx_strand_id
1 'polypeptide(L)'
;MNTNSEKDILNSVDKINKLYDKLTYLDVYGNSVVIFIIITLFVFLVHSYCIVMLNAQIVKNDWVNQRCNPRVIPFVGFINKPDNKSIVDFTGENFNYCIQSILTNITGFAVQPLNYLISSVSAVFNSFQTAINAIREFMSKLRTNVQNIAEETLNRILNIMIPLQQIFIGIKDSMSKVQGILTAGLYTTLGAYYGLKSLMGAIVQIIIIILLILAAVIMGLWLFPFTWSMAITLTAVFVGVSIPLAILVLFMTEVLHIQTAGVPGIPSPSCFDKDTMIQMNDGTFKPIIDIRVGDVLHGSNVVTAKIKVTSKGQKMYNLNGVVLSESHVVKYKDSWVSVYVHPDKKPIEVYKDTHLYCLNTLYKKIMINGMIFTDWDEIYEDRLDKILNINKIGTYENIPFLYKGFLAGTKVDVNNLEKTIEEVEIGDKIKGDVVYGIVELGSLETFNKDNLINVAEVKSLNSLPPKTKVYHLLTHSKKFTIEGNIFNDFNFCIDSNL
;
A
#
# COMPACT_ATOMS: atom_id res chain seq x y z
N MET A 1 15.14 -116.95 -53.03
CA MET A 1 16.54 -116.61 -53.38
C MET A 1 16.55 -115.24 -54.04
N ASN A 2 17.19 -114.29 -53.34
CA ASN A 2 17.85 -113.08 -53.84
C ASN A 2 17.14 -112.02 -54.71
N THR A 3 15.88 -111.70 -54.41
CA THR A 3 15.14 -110.55 -54.99
C THR A 3 15.67 -109.17 -54.58
N ASN A 4 16.52 -109.07 -53.55
CA ASN A 4 17.12 -107.81 -53.11
C ASN A 4 18.38 -107.44 -53.90
N SER A 5 19.23 -108.43 -54.23
CA SER A 5 20.47 -108.20 -54.99
C SER A 5 20.21 -107.64 -56.39
N GLU A 6 19.17 -108.11 -57.07
CA GLU A 6 18.84 -107.67 -58.43
C GLU A 6 18.28 -106.24 -58.44
N LYS A 7 17.51 -105.88 -57.40
CA LYS A 7 16.99 -104.53 -57.18
C LYS A 7 18.09 -103.53 -56.85
N ASP A 8 19.10 -103.94 -56.09
CA ASP A 8 20.25 -103.11 -55.76
C ASP A 8 21.15 -102.85 -56.98
N ILE A 9 21.30 -103.83 -57.87
CA ILE A 9 22.00 -103.66 -59.15
C ILE A 9 21.23 -102.68 -60.04
N LEU A 10 19.91 -102.86 -60.21
CA LEU A 10 19.06 -101.95 -60.98
C LEU A 10 19.09 -100.51 -60.44
N ASN A 11 19.04 -100.33 -59.12
CA ASN A 11 19.16 -99.01 -58.49
C ASN A 11 20.56 -98.40 -58.66
N SER A 12 21.61 -99.22 -58.65
CA SER A 12 22.97 -98.74 -58.89
C SER A 12 23.15 -98.30 -60.34
N VAL A 13 22.60 -99.05 -61.29
CA VAL A 13 22.57 -98.69 -62.72
C VAL A 13 21.74 -97.41 -62.93
N ASP A 14 20.58 -97.28 -62.30
CA ASP A 14 19.74 -96.07 -62.40
C ASP A 14 20.43 -94.83 -61.79
N LYS A 15 21.16 -95.00 -60.67
CA LYS A 15 22.00 -93.93 -60.10
C LYS A 15 23.15 -93.53 -61.03
N ILE A 16 23.82 -94.50 -61.65
CA ILE A 16 24.89 -94.23 -62.62
C ILE A 16 24.31 -93.49 -63.83
N ASN A 17 23.20 -93.96 -64.40
CA ASN A 17 22.54 -93.30 -65.53
C ASN A 17 22.11 -91.87 -65.17
N LYS A 18 21.54 -91.64 -63.99
CA LYS A 18 21.21 -90.29 -63.49
C LYS A 18 22.41 -89.37 -63.30
N LEU A 19 23.62 -89.91 -63.06
CA LEU A 19 24.86 -89.11 -63.02
C LEU A 19 25.28 -88.67 -64.42
N TYR A 20 25.04 -89.48 -65.45
CA TYR A 20 25.36 -89.13 -66.84
C TYR A 20 24.27 -88.30 -67.53
N ASP A 21 22.99 -88.49 -67.20
CA ASP A 21 21.83 -87.77 -67.78
C ASP A 21 21.83 -86.25 -67.49
N LYS A 22 22.60 -85.80 -66.48
CA LYS A 22 22.67 -84.39 -66.05
C LYS A 22 23.92 -83.64 -66.50
N LEU A 23 24.87 -84.29 -67.18
CA LEU A 23 26.11 -83.63 -67.61
C LEU A 23 25.85 -82.78 -68.86
N THR A 24 26.25 -81.50 -68.84
CA THR A 24 26.21 -80.65 -70.03
C THR A 24 27.37 -80.98 -70.98
N TYR A 25 27.30 -80.52 -72.23
CA TYR A 25 28.39 -80.71 -73.20
C TYR A 25 29.75 -80.24 -72.67
N LEU A 26 29.78 -79.14 -71.90
CA LEU A 26 31.01 -78.64 -71.27
C LEU A 26 31.46 -79.48 -70.06
N ASP A 27 30.57 -80.20 -69.38
CA ASP A 27 30.96 -81.08 -68.27
C ASP A 27 31.61 -82.38 -68.79
N VAL A 28 31.17 -82.87 -69.95
CA VAL A 28 31.76 -84.07 -70.59
C VAL A 28 33.00 -83.72 -71.42
N TYR A 29 32.94 -82.63 -72.20
CA TYR A 29 33.96 -82.26 -73.17
C TYR A 29 34.71 -80.96 -72.84
N GLY A 30 34.60 -80.43 -71.62
CA GLY A 30 35.24 -79.18 -71.23
C GLY A 30 36.74 -79.16 -71.50
N ASN A 31 37.44 -80.28 -71.21
CA ASN A 31 38.86 -80.42 -71.56
C ASN A 31 39.08 -80.36 -73.09
N SER A 32 38.24 -81.05 -73.87
CA SER A 32 38.31 -81.00 -75.34
C SER A 32 38.01 -79.61 -75.90
N VAL A 33 37.08 -78.86 -75.31
CA VAL A 33 36.74 -77.49 -75.72
C VAL A 33 37.86 -76.52 -75.38
N VAL A 34 38.46 -76.61 -74.19
CA VAL A 34 39.62 -75.81 -73.81
C VAL A 34 40.81 -76.12 -74.72
N ILE A 35 41.09 -77.40 -74.98
CA ILE A 35 42.14 -77.81 -75.93
C ILE A 35 41.83 -77.27 -77.33
N PHE A 36 40.58 -77.33 -77.80
CA PHE A 36 40.18 -76.77 -79.08
C PHE A 36 40.38 -75.26 -79.16
N ILE A 37 40.02 -74.50 -78.11
CA ILE A 37 40.24 -73.05 -78.04
C ILE A 37 41.73 -72.74 -78.07
N ILE A 38 42.55 -73.47 -77.29
CA ILE A 38 44.00 -73.28 -77.25
C ILE A 38 44.63 -73.60 -78.60
N ILE A 39 44.25 -74.71 -79.24
CA ILE A 39 44.75 -75.08 -80.58
C ILE A 39 44.31 -74.03 -81.61
N THR A 40 43.07 -73.56 -81.56
CA THR A 40 42.55 -72.54 -82.48
C THR A 40 43.29 -71.21 -82.29
N LEU A 41 43.51 -70.79 -81.04
CA LEU A 41 44.29 -69.60 -80.71
C LEU A 41 45.74 -69.76 -81.18
N PHE A 42 46.34 -70.94 -80.99
CA PHE A 42 47.68 -71.25 -81.45
C PHE A 42 47.79 -71.15 -82.97
N VAL A 43 46.86 -71.76 -83.72
CA VAL A 43 46.80 -71.65 -85.19
C VAL A 43 46.61 -70.20 -85.61
N PHE A 44 45.73 -69.45 -84.95
CA PHE A 44 45.53 -68.03 -85.22
C PHE A 44 46.80 -67.20 -84.97
N LEU A 45 47.49 -67.44 -83.85
CA LEU A 45 48.73 -66.74 -83.51
C LEU A 45 49.85 -67.10 -84.49
N VAL A 46 50.01 -68.36 -84.88
CA VAL A 46 51.00 -68.79 -85.88
C VAL A 46 50.69 -68.17 -87.24
N HIS A 47 49.43 -68.20 -87.67
CA HIS A 47 48.99 -67.58 -88.92
C HIS A 47 49.22 -66.06 -88.92
N SER A 48 48.82 -65.39 -87.83
CA SER A 48 49.02 -63.96 -87.66
C SER A 48 50.51 -63.61 -87.60
N TYR A 49 51.33 -64.42 -86.93
CA TYR A 49 52.78 -64.27 -86.90
C TYR A 49 53.38 -64.33 -88.29
N CYS A 50 53.03 -65.34 -89.10
CA CYS A 50 53.52 -65.45 -90.47
C CYS A 50 53.15 -64.23 -91.32
N ILE A 51 51.90 -63.78 -91.27
CA ILE A 51 51.43 -62.61 -92.04
C ILE A 51 52.14 -61.33 -91.58
N VAL A 52 52.27 -61.13 -90.28
CA VAL A 52 52.89 -59.93 -89.71
C VAL A 52 54.38 -59.89 -90.02
N MET A 53 55.09 -61.02 -89.91
CA MET A 53 56.51 -61.10 -90.22
C MET A 53 56.80 -60.94 -91.72
N LEU A 54 55.93 -61.45 -92.60
CA LEU A 54 56.02 -61.18 -94.05
C LEU A 54 55.91 -59.68 -94.37
N ASN A 55 55.07 -58.96 -93.63
CA ASN A 55 54.83 -57.53 -93.83
C ASN A 55 55.56 -56.64 -92.80
N ALA A 56 56.58 -57.17 -92.12
CA ALA A 56 57.20 -56.49 -90.99
C ALA A 56 57.73 -55.09 -91.35
N GLN A 57 58.28 -54.92 -92.55
CA GLN A 57 58.77 -53.63 -93.00
C GLN A 57 57.64 -52.61 -93.25
N ILE A 58 56.49 -53.05 -93.76
CA ILE A 58 55.31 -52.20 -93.96
C ILE A 58 54.77 -51.74 -92.62
N VAL A 59 54.65 -52.67 -91.66
CA VAL A 59 54.20 -52.37 -90.29
C VAL A 59 55.15 -51.42 -89.59
N LYS A 60 56.46 -51.57 -89.80
CA LYS A 60 57.49 -50.68 -89.24
C LYS A 60 57.42 -49.26 -89.83
N ASN A 61 57.16 -49.15 -91.13
CA ASN A 61 57.05 -47.85 -91.80
C ASN A 61 55.80 -47.06 -91.36
N ASP A 62 54.70 -47.75 -91.01
CA ASP A 62 53.45 -47.15 -90.51
C ASP A 62 53.20 -47.46 -89.02
N TRP A 63 54.24 -47.32 -88.20
CA TRP A 63 54.21 -47.77 -86.81
C TRP A 63 53.10 -47.12 -85.97
N VAL A 64 52.85 -45.82 -86.14
CA VAL A 64 51.90 -45.06 -85.32
C VAL A 64 50.48 -45.60 -85.44
N ASN A 65 50.06 -46.00 -86.65
CA ASN A 65 48.73 -46.52 -86.92
C ASN A 65 48.64 -48.03 -86.68
N GLN A 66 49.71 -48.78 -86.91
CA GLN A 66 49.68 -50.25 -86.81
C GLN A 66 49.95 -50.79 -85.39
N ARG A 67 50.58 -50.02 -84.50
CA ARG A 67 50.97 -50.49 -83.15
C ARG A 67 49.80 -50.95 -82.27
N CYS A 68 48.60 -50.41 -82.48
CA CYS A 68 47.39 -50.79 -81.74
C CYS A 68 46.45 -51.71 -82.54
N ASN A 69 46.88 -52.21 -83.69
CA ASN A 69 46.12 -53.19 -84.46
C ASN A 69 46.14 -54.56 -83.74
N PRO A 70 44.98 -55.20 -83.44
CA PRO A 70 44.92 -56.46 -82.69
C PRO A 70 45.75 -57.61 -83.29
N ARG A 71 45.97 -57.62 -84.61
CA ARG A 71 46.80 -58.63 -85.29
C ARG A 71 48.30 -58.42 -85.06
N VAL A 72 48.71 -57.19 -84.77
CA VAL A 72 50.11 -56.76 -84.66
C VAL A 72 50.57 -56.76 -83.20
N ILE A 73 49.68 -56.39 -82.27
CA ILE A 73 49.97 -56.26 -80.83
C ILE A 73 50.78 -57.42 -80.25
N PRO A 74 50.43 -58.71 -80.45
CA PRO A 74 51.17 -59.82 -79.83
C PRO A 74 52.62 -59.96 -80.33
N PHE A 75 52.96 -59.29 -81.44
CA PHE A 75 54.21 -59.45 -82.17
C PHE A 75 55.04 -58.17 -82.26
N VAL A 76 54.58 -57.05 -81.66
CA VAL A 76 55.26 -55.75 -81.77
C VAL A 76 56.71 -55.75 -81.28
N GLY A 77 57.02 -56.55 -80.26
CA GLY A 77 58.39 -56.75 -79.78
C GLY A 77 59.33 -57.35 -80.81
N PHE A 78 58.82 -58.09 -81.80
CA PHE A 78 59.64 -58.64 -82.89
C PHE A 78 59.88 -57.65 -84.03
N ILE A 79 59.13 -56.53 -84.08
CA ILE A 79 59.11 -55.63 -85.24
C ILE A 79 59.89 -54.34 -84.97
N ASN A 80 59.58 -53.68 -83.85
CA ASN A 80 60.05 -52.31 -83.58
C ASN A 80 60.52 -52.11 -82.13
N LYS A 81 61.08 -53.14 -81.50
CA LYS A 81 61.65 -52.98 -80.16
C LYS A 81 62.87 -52.06 -80.21
N PRO A 82 63.05 -51.16 -79.22
CA PRO A 82 64.30 -50.46 -79.03
C PRO A 82 65.39 -51.41 -78.50
N ASP A 83 66.66 -51.07 -78.73
CA ASP A 83 67.80 -51.94 -78.39
C ASP A 83 67.89 -52.23 -76.89
N ASN A 84 67.37 -51.33 -76.05
CA ASN A 84 67.39 -51.43 -74.59
C ASN A 84 66.23 -52.24 -73.99
N LYS A 85 65.34 -52.86 -74.78
CA LYS A 85 64.20 -53.64 -74.27
C LYS A 85 64.17 -55.07 -74.78
N SER A 86 63.64 -55.97 -73.94
CA SER A 86 63.29 -57.31 -74.37
C SER A 86 62.01 -57.27 -75.23
N ILE A 87 61.82 -58.32 -76.03
CA ILE A 87 60.65 -58.48 -76.91
C ILE A 87 59.36 -58.48 -76.09
N VAL A 88 59.36 -59.15 -74.93
CA VAL A 88 58.19 -59.29 -74.06
C VAL A 88 57.86 -57.97 -73.38
N ASP A 89 58.87 -57.26 -72.87
CA ASP A 89 58.66 -55.97 -72.18
C ASP A 89 58.06 -54.93 -73.11
N PHE A 90 58.61 -54.80 -74.32
CA PHE A 90 58.08 -53.84 -75.30
C PHE A 90 56.67 -54.22 -75.76
N THR A 91 56.37 -55.52 -75.89
CA THR A 91 55.03 -56.01 -76.24
C THR A 91 54.00 -55.68 -75.16
N GLY A 92 54.34 -55.91 -73.89
CA GLY A 92 53.47 -55.58 -72.75
C GLY A 92 53.25 -54.08 -72.59
N GLU A 93 54.31 -53.27 -72.72
CA GLU A 93 54.19 -51.81 -72.68
C GLU A 93 53.29 -51.26 -73.78
N ASN A 94 53.47 -51.72 -75.02
CA ASN A 94 52.67 -51.27 -76.14
C ASN A 94 51.19 -51.71 -76.01
N PHE A 95 50.93 -52.92 -75.49
CA PHE A 95 49.58 -53.37 -75.15
C PHE A 95 48.92 -52.45 -74.12
N ASN A 96 49.61 -52.17 -73.01
CA ASN A 96 49.09 -51.30 -71.95
C ASN A 96 48.81 -49.89 -72.46
N TYR A 97 49.70 -49.33 -73.28
CA TYR A 97 49.50 -48.04 -73.91
C TYR A 97 48.23 -48.02 -74.79
N CYS A 98 48.06 -49.01 -75.66
CA CYS A 98 46.89 -49.09 -76.54
C CYS A 98 45.59 -49.28 -75.75
N ILE A 99 45.60 -50.13 -74.72
CA ILE A 99 44.43 -50.32 -73.85
C ILE A 99 44.08 -49.04 -73.09
N GLN A 100 45.06 -48.38 -72.46
CA GLN A 100 44.81 -47.13 -71.72
C GLN A 100 44.33 -46.00 -72.64
N SER A 101 44.88 -45.89 -73.84
CA SER A 101 44.46 -44.88 -74.81
C SER A 101 43.00 -45.10 -75.28
N ILE A 102 42.62 -46.36 -75.53
CA ILE A 102 41.24 -46.72 -75.85
C ILE A 102 40.30 -46.43 -74.67
N LEU A 103 40.70 -46.83 -73.46
CA LEU A 103 39.89 -46.63 -72.26
C LEU A 103 39.71 -45.15 -71.90
N THR A 104 40.75 -44.31 -72.04
CA THR A 104 40.68 -42.88 -71.70
C THR A 104 39.70 -42.13 -72.60
N ASN A 105 39.66 -42.48 -73.89
CA ASN A 105 38.66 -41.93 -74.80
C ASN A 105 37.24 -42.33 -74.36
N ILE A 106 37.02 -43.58 -73.96
CA ILE A 106 35.70 -44.06 -73.54
C ILE A 106 35.28 -43.48 -72.18
N THR A 107 36.18 -43.41 -71.20
CA THR A 107 35.86 -42.91 -69.85
C THR A 107 35.66 -41.40 -69.83
N GLY A 108 36.40 -40.64 -70.64
CA GLY A 108 36.22 -39.20 -70.81
C GLY A 108 34.80 -38.84 -71.29
N PHE A 109 34.29 -39.54 -72.30
CA PHE A 109 32.90 -39.37 -72.77
C PHE A 109 31.87 -39.84 -71.73
N ALA A 110 32.17 -40.89 -70.95
CA ALA A 110 31.26 -41.41 -69.95
C ALA A 110 31.08 -40.50 -68.72
N VAL A 111 32.13 -39.76 -68.29
CA VAL A 111 32.08 -38.89 -67.10
C VAL A 111 31.67 -37.44 -67.42
N GLN A 112 31.67 -37.04 -68.69
CA GLN A 112 31.28 -35.68 -69.09
C GLN A 112 29.85 -35.29 -68.63
N PRO A 113 28.82 -36.17 -68.71
CA PRO A 113 27.51 -35.88 -68.14
C PRO A 113 27.56 -35.64 -66.63
N LEU A 114 28.40 -36.38 -65.89
CA LEU A 114 28.53 -36.22 -64.44
C LEU A 114 29.14 -34.85 -64.08
N ASN A 115 30.13 -34.39 -64.85
CA ASN A 115 30.73 -33.07 -64.64
C ASN A 115 29.74 -31.93 -64.91
N TYR A 116 28.87 -32.07 -65.91
CA TYR A 116 27.79 -31.10 -66.17
C TYR A 116 26.75 -31.07 -65.04
N LEU A 117 26.43 -32.23 -64.45
CA LEU A 117 25.54 -32.30 -63.29
C LEU A 117 26.16 -31.61 -62.06
N ILE A 118 27.45 -31.81 -61.81
CA ILE A 118 28.14 -31.16 -60.68
C ILE A 118 28.16 -29.65 -60.86
N SER A 119 28.50 -29.13 -62.04
CA SER A 119 28.52 -27.68 -62.29
C SER A 119 27.11 -27.07 -62.19
N SER A 120 26.08 -27.78 -62.64
CA SER A 120 24.69 -27.37 -62.50
C SER A 120 24.25 -27.31 -61.03
N VAL A 121 24.63 -28.32 -60.23
CA VAL A 121 24.37 -28.33 -58.78
C VAL A 121 25.12 -27.19 -58.08
N SER A 122 26.39 -26.96 -58.40
CA SER A 122 27.16 -25.83 -57.86
C SER A 122 26.56 -24.48 -58.24
N ALA A 123 26.05 -24.31 -59.46
CA ALA A 123 25.36 -23.10 -59.88
C ALA A 123 24.12 -22.83 -59.01
N VAL A 124 23.32 -23.86 -58.73
CA VAL A 124 22.15 -23.76 -57.84
C VAL A 124 22.56 -23.35 -56.42
N PHE A 125 23.61 -23.96 -55.85
CA PHE A 125 24.14 -23.57 -54.53
C PHE A 125 24.66 -22.13 -54.50
N ASN A 126 25.33 -21.68 -55.56
CA ASN A 126 25.78 -20.29 -55.68
C ASN A 126 24.61 -19.29 -55.77
N SER A 127 23.53 -19.66 -56.47
CA SER A 127 22.29 -18.87 -56.49
C SER A 127 21.65 -18.79 -55.11
N PHE A 128 21.62 -19.89 -54.35
CA PHE A 128 21.15 -19.89 -52.96
C PHE A 128 21.99 -19.00 -52.06
N GLN A 129 23.33 -19.09 -52.16
CA GLN A 129 24.22 -18.25 -51.37
C GLN A 129 24.00 -16.76 -51.65
N THR A 130 23.84 -16.41 -52.93
CA THR A 130 23.53 -15.03 -53.36
C THR A 130 22.19 -14.57 -52.81
N ALA A 131 21.15 -15.42 -52.88
CA ALA A 131 19.83 -15.10 -52.36
C ALA A 131 19.85 -14.91 -50.83
N ILE A 132 20.53 -15.78 -50.08
CA ILE A 132 20.67 -15.65 -48.62
C ILE A 132 21.41 -14.36 -48.25
N ASN A 133 22.48 -14.02 -48.96
CA ASN A 133 23.21 -12.78 -48.72
C ASN A 133 22.35 -11.55 -49.03
N ALA A 134 21.57 -11.57 -50.11
CA ALA A 134 20.62 -10.51 -50.42
C ALA A 134 19.55 -10.34 -49.32
N ILE A 135 19.04 -11.46 -48.77
CA ILE A 135 18.12 -11.44 -47.62
C ILE A 135 18.79 -10.82 -46.39
N ARG A 136 20.03 -11.21 -46.08
CA ARG A 136 20.78 -10.64 -44.94
C ARG A 136 20.99 -9.14 -45.11
N GLU A 137 21.35 -8.68 -46.31
CA GLU A 137 21.52 -7.27 -46.60
C GLU A 137 20.20 -6.50 -46.47
N PHE A 138 19.10 -7.06 -46.99
CA PHE A 138 17.77 -6.50 -46.82
C PHE A 138 17.39 -6.40 -45.34
N MET A 139 17.61 -7.45 -44.54
CA MET A 139 17.34 -7.45 -43.11
C MET A 139 18.20 -6.43 -42.36
N SER A 140 19.46 -6.26 -42.76
CA SER A 140 20.35 -5.22 -42.22
C SER A 140 19.80 -3.82 -42.52
N LYS A 141 19.42 -3.56 -43.78
CA LYS A 141 18.83 -2.27 -44.19
C LYS A 141 17.53 -1.99 -43.44
N LEU A 142 16.66 -2.99 -43.32
CA LEU A 142 15.40 -2.87 -42.59
C LEU A 142 15.66 -2.54 -41.12
N ARG A 143 16.57 -3.26 -40.45
CA ARG A 143 16.96 -2.99 -39.06
C ARG A 143 17.48 -1.57 -38.88
N THR A 144 18.42 -1.13 -39.72
CA THR A 144 19.02 0.22 -39.64
C THR A 144 17.98 1.30 -39.88
N ASN A 145 17.08 1.12 -40.86
CA ASN A 145 16.02 2.09 -41.12
C ASN A 145 15.03 2.20 -39.95
N VAL A 146 14.62 1.08 -39.36
CA VAL A 146 13.77 1.08 -38.16
C VAL A 146 14.46 1.77 -36.99
N GLN A 147 15.76 1.51 -36.78
CA GLN A 147 16.53 2.17 -35.74
C GLN A 147 16.58 3.70 -35.95
N ASN A 148 16.87 4.15 -37.17
CA ASN A 148 16.92 5.57 -37.49
C ASN A 148 15.56 6.25 -37.26
N ILE A 149 14.46 5.61 -37.68
CA ILE A 149 13.10 6.12 -37.44
C ILE A 149 12.81 6.22 -35.94
N ALA A 150 13.17 5.19 -35.17
CA ALA A 150 12.97 5.17 -33.72
C ALA A 150 13.77 6.27 -33.02
N GLU A 151 15.06 6.43 -33.36
CA GLU A 151 15.93 7.46 -32.80
C GLU A 151 15.45 8.86 -33.16
N GLU A 152 15.09 9.11 -34.43
CA GLU A 152 14.57 10.42 -34.85
C GLU A 152 13.27 10.76 -34.15
N THR A 153 12.35 9.79 -34.03
CA THR A 153 11.06 9.99 -33.36
C THR A 153 11.25 10.25 -31.87
N LEU A 154 12.10 9.47 -31.19
CA LEU A 154 12.41 9.66 -29.77
C LEU A 154 13.05 11.02 -29.52
N ASN A 155 14.02 11.42 -30.35
CA ASN A 155 14.68 12.72 -30.25
C ASN A 155 13.70 13.88 -30.43
N ARG A 156 12.76 13.77 -31.39
CA ARG A 156 11.69 14.77 -31.56
C ARG A 156 10.78 14.84 -30.34
N ILE A 157 10.37 13.70 -29.77
CA ILE A 157 9.56 13.66 -28.55
C ILE A 157 10.30 14.33 -27.39
N LEU A 158 11.57 14.00 -27.18
CA LEU A 158 12.39 14.60 -26.12
C LEU A 158 12.52 16.13 -26.29
N ASN A 159 12.76 16.59 -27.52
CA ASN A 159 12.85 18.02 -27.82
C ASN A 159 11.54 18.79 -27.57
N ILE A 160 10.38 18.12 -27.66
CA ILE A 160 9.08 18.71 -27.31
C ILE A 160 8.82 18.60 -25.79
N MET A 161 9.28 17.53 -25.15
CA MET A 161 9.00 17.26 -23.76
C MET A 161 9.76 18.19 -22.80
N ILE A 162 10.99 18.57 -23.13
CA ILE A 162 11.81 19.51 -22.32
C ILE A 162 11.10 20.85 -22.10
N PRO A 163 10.66 21.59 -23.14
CA PRO A 163 9.96 22.86 -22.94
C PRO A 163 8.59 22.68 -22.26
N LEU A 164 7.88 21.59 -22.54
CA LEU A 164 6.63 21.28 -21.81
C LEU A 164 6.88 21.11 -20.31
N GLN A 165 7.95 20.41 -19.90
CA GLN A 165 8.33 20.30 -18.49
C GLN A 165 8.65 21.66 -17.87
N GLN A 166 9.34 22.56 -18.59
CA GLN A 166 9.61 23.90 -18.11
C GLN A 166 8.33 24.72 -17.90
N ILE A 167 7.33 24.58 -18.78
CA ILE A 167 6.00 25.19 -18.59
C ILE A 167 5.35 24.66 -17.32
N PHE A 168 5.35 23.35 -17.09
CA PHE A 168 4.80 22.76 -15.85
C PHE A 168 5.53 23.24 -14.60
N ILE A 169 6.85 23.37 -14.64
CA ILE A 169 7.65 23.94 -13.54
C ILE A 169 7.24 25.39 -13.29
N GLY A 170 7.08 26.20 -14.34
CA GLY A 170 6.63 27.59 -14.23
C GLY A 170 5.22 27.73 -13.65
N ILE A 171 4.29 26.84 -14.04
CA ILE A 171 2.94 26.79 -13.47
C ILE A 171 3.01 26.42 -11.98
N LYS A 172 3.80 25.40 -11.62
CA LYS A 172 3.96 24.97 -10.22
C LYS A 172 4.57 26.08 -9.36
N ASP A 173 5.60 26.76 -9.86
CA ASP A 173 6.23 27.91 -9.18
C ASP A 173 5.22 29.05 -9.00
N SER A 174 4.44 29.36 -10.04
CA SER A 174 3.39 30.39 -9.97
C SER A 174 2.31 30.04 -8.94
N MET A 175 1.83 28.79 -8.91
CA MET A 175 0.86 28.34 -7.90
C MET A 175 1.45 28.41 -6.48
N SER A 176 2.73 28.07 -6.31
CA SER A 176 3.42 28.16 -5.03
C SER A 176 3.52 29.62 -4.55
N LYS A 177 3.79 30.56 -5.46
CA LYS A 177 3.79 32.01 -5.17
C LYS A 177 2.40 32.52 -4.82
N VAL A 178 1.36 32.10 -5.54
CA VAL A 178 -0.03 32.45 -5.22
C VAL A 178 -0.42 31.95 -3.84
N GLN A 179 -0.07 30.70 -3.50
CA GLN A 179 -0.28 30.15 -2.17
C GLN A 179 0.45 30.98 -1.10
N GLY A 180 1.70 31.38 -1.37
CA GLY A 180 2.47 32.24 -0.49
C GLY A 180 1.79 33.59 -0.24
N ILE A 181 1.33 34.27 -1.31
CA ILE A 181 0.64 35.55 -1.22
C ILE A 181 -0.68 35.41 -0.46
N LEU A 182 -1.48 34.38 -0.76
CA LEU A 182 -2.76 34.14 -0.10
C LEU A 182 -2.56 33.83 1.39
N THR A 183 -1.57 33.01 1.73
CA THR A 183 -1.24 32.65 3.10
C THR A 183 -0.76 33.87 3.89
N ALA A 184 0.14 34.68 3.31
CA ALA A 184 0.58 35.93 3.91
C ALA A 184 -0.58 36.92 4.08
N GLY A 185 -1.47 37.02 3.10
CA GLY A 185 -2.69 37.84 3.17
C GLY A 185 -3.60 37.38 4.30
N LEU A 186 -3.93 36.09 4.36
CA LEU A 186 -4.77 35.51 5.41
C LEU A 186 -4.19 35.74 6.81
N TYR A 187 -2.89 35.48 7.01
CA TYR A 187 -2.26 35.70 8.32
C TYR A 187 -2.15 37.18 8.68
N THR A 188 -1.95 38.06 7.70
CA THR A 188 -1.95 39.52 7.94
C THR A 188 -3.34 39.99 8.35
N THR A 189 -4.39 39.53 7.65
CA THR A 189 -5.78 39.83 8.00
C THR A 189 -6.15 39.26 9.36
N LEU A 190 -5.73 38.04 9.67
CA LEU A 190 -5.97 37.41 10.97
C LEU A 190 -5.23 38.16 12.10
N GLY A 191 -3.99 38.59 11.85
CA GLY A 191 -3.23 39.43 12.77
C GLY A 191 -3.90 40.78 13.01
N ALA A 192 -4.37 41.45 11.95
CA ALA A 192 -5.13 42.69 12.06
C ALA A 192 -6.44 42.49 12.83
N TYR A 193 -7.15 41.39 12.59
CA TYR A 193 -8.36 41.01 13.32
C TYR A 193 -8.08 40.80 14.81
N TYR A 194 -7.06 40.03 15.17
CA TYR A 194 -6.69 39.84 16.58
C TYR A 194 -6.19 41.13 17.23
N GLY A 195 -5.48 41.99 16.49
CA GLY A 195 -5.10 43.32 16.96
C GLY A 195 -6.32 44.18 17.29
N LEU A 196 -7.30 44.23 16.38
CA LEU A 196 -8.57 44.93 16.62
C LEU A 196 -9.33 44.33 17.80
N LYS A 197 -9.40 42.99 17.89
CA LYS A 197 -10.03 42.26 18.99
C LYS A 197 -9.41 42.63 20.35
N SER A 198 -8.09 42.67 20.42
CA SER A 198 -7.34 43.04 21.64
C SER A 198 -7.52 44.51 22.01
N LEU A 199 -7.45 45.43 21.03
CA LEU A 199 -7.66 46.86 21.26
C LEU A 199 -9.06 47.13 21.83
N MET A 200 -10.06 46.51 21.20
CA MET A 200 -11.45 46.57 21.61
C MET A 200 -11.66 46.03 23.03
N GLY A 201 -11.06 44.89 23.38
CA GLY A 201 -11.08 44.34 24.74
C GLY A 201 -10.42 45.28 25.77
N ALA A 202 -9.27 45.87 25.43
CA ALA A 202 -8.57 46.80 26.31
C ALA A 202 -9.38 48.07 26.58
N ILE A 203 -10.01 48.65 25.55
CA ILE A 203 -10.88 49.83 25.70
C ILE A 203 -12.05 49.52 26.64
N VAL A 204 -12.74 48.39 26.44
CA VAL A 204 -13.84 47.95 27.32
C VAL A 204 -13.36 47.80 28.76
N GLN A 205 -12.20 47.17 28.98
CA GLN A 205 -11.64 46.97 30.31
C GLN A 205 -11.32 48.31 31.02
N ILE A 206 -10.75 49.28 30.30
CA ILE A 206 -10.49 50.63 30.83
C ILE A 206 -11.80 51.30 31.24
N ILE A 207 -12.84 51.23 30.40
CA ILE A 207 -14.14 51.84 30.71
C ILE A 207 -14.76 51.19 31.95
N ILE A 208 -14.70 49.85 32.08
CA ILE A 208 -15.20 49.14 33.27
C ILE A 208 -14.49 49.62 34.54
N ILE A 209 -13.16 49.77 34.51
CA ILE A 209 -12.40 50.28 35.66
C ILE A 209 -12.85 51.69 36.04
N ILE A 210 -13.03 52.58 35.06
CA ILE A 210 -13.54 53.94 35.29
C ILE A 210 -14.94 53.91 35.94
N LEU A 211 -15.83 53.05 35.46
CA LEU A 211 -17.17 52.89 36.01
C LEU A 211 -17.15 52.37 37.45
N LEU A 212 -16.26 51.44 37.78
CA LEU A 212 -16.10 50.95 39.16
C LEU A 212 -15.64 52.05 40.11
N ILE A 213 -14.69 52.88 39.69
CA ILE A 213 -14.22 54.03 40.48
C ILE A 213 -15.37 55.04 40.68
N LEU A 214 -16.12 55.35 39.61
CA LEU A 214 -17.26 56.26 39.68
C LEU A 214 -18.35 55.74 40.62
N ALA A 215 -18.64 54.44 40.59
CA ALA A 215 -19.59 53.80 41.50
C ALA A 215 -19.13 53.92 42.97
N ALA A 216 -17.84 53.74 43.26
CA ALA A 216 -17.30 53.91 44.61
C ALA A 216 -17.46 55.35 45.13
N VAL A 217 -17.22 56.36 44.27
CA VAL A 217 -17.43 57.77 44.61
C VAL A 217 -18.91 58.05 44.90
N ILE A 218 -19.81 57.54 44.06
CA ILE A 218 -21.26 57.70 44.25
C ILE A 218 -21.70 57.08 45.59
N MET A 219 -21.23 55.88 45.92
CA MET A 219 -21.52 55.23 47.22
C MET A 219 -21.06 56.11 48.39
N GLY A 220 -19.89 56.74 48.29
CA GLY A 220 -19.41 57.69 49.31
C GLY A 220 -20.28 58.93 49.45
N LEU A 221 -20.80 59.47 48.34
CA LEU A 221 -21.68 60.65 48.35
C LEU A 221 -23.09 60.36 48.91
N TRP A 222 -23.53 59.10 48.93
CA TRP A 222 -24.80 58.73 49.56
C TRP A 222 -24.74 58.72 51.09
N LEU A 223 -23.54 58.60 51.69
CA LEU A 223 -23.34 58.55 53.14
C LEU A 223 -23.70 59.87 53.85
N PHE A 224 -23.56 61.00 53.15
CA PHE A 224 -23.76 62.33 53.74
C PHE A 224 -25.04 62.99 53.18
N PRO A 225 -26.01 63.38 54.02
CA PRO A 225 -27.29 63.94 53.54
C PRO A 225 -27.16 65.19 52.67
N PHE A 226 -26.14 66.02 52.92
CA PHE A 226 -25.93 67.27 52.17
C PHE A 226 -25.34 67.04 50.76
N THR A 227 -24.83 65.85 50.44
CA THR A 227 -24.29 65.51 49.10
C THR A 227 -25.29 64.78 48.20
N TRP A 228 -26.51 64.53 48.66
CA TRP A 228 -27.50 63.75 47.90
C TRP A 228 -27.88 64.35 46.54
N SER A 229 -27.91 65.68 46.41
CA SER A 229 -28.17 66.33 45.12
C SER A 229 -27.12 65.97 44.07
N MET A 230 -25.85 65.90 44.48
CA MET A 230 -24.72 65.48 43.64
C MET A 230 -24.71 63.97 43.39
N ALA A 231 -25.11 63.17 44.39
CA ALA A 231 -25.21 61.72 44.24
C ALA A 231 -26.28 61.34 43.21
N ILE A 232 -27.44 62.01 43.21
CA ILE A 232 -28.53 61.79 42.25
C ILE A 232 -28.07 62.10 40.82
N THR A 233 -27.41 63.25 40.60
CA THR A 233 -26.94 63.63 39.26
C THR A 233 -25.87 62.68 38.74
N LEU A 234 -24.89 62.30 39.56
CA LEU A 234 -23.85 61.34 39.17
C LEU A 234 -24.42 59.93 38.92
N THR A 235 -25.43 59.51 39.69
CA THR A 235 -26.10 58.22 39.47
C THR A 235 -26.82 58.21 38.12
N ALA A 236 -27.50 59.30 37.75
CA ALA A 236 -28.17 59.41 36.45
C ALA A 236 -27.16 59.34 35.28
N VAL A 237 -26.02 60.01 35.40
CA VAL A 237 -24.94 59.94 34.40
C VAL A 237 -24.33 58.53 34.34
N PHE A 238 -24.07 57.90 35.49
CA PHE A 238 -23.55 56.54 35.56
C PHE A 238 -24.46 55.55 34.82
N VAL A 239 -25.76 55.56 35.12
CA VAL A 239 -26.74 54.69 34.45
C VAL A 239 -26.82 54.98 32.95
N GLY A 240 -26.80 56.26 32.56
CA GLY A 240 -26.82 56.68 31.16
C GLY A 240 -25.64 56.17 30.34
N VAL A 241 -24.44 56.06 30.94
CA VAL A 241 -23.24 55.55 30.26
C VAL A 241 -23.12 54.02 30.34
N SER A 242 -23.54 53.42 31.45
CA SER A 242 -23.36 51.98 31.68
C SER A 242 -24.33 51.10 30.89
N ILE A 243 -25.55 51.55 30.61
CA ILE A 243 -26.52 50.78 29.80
C ILE A 243 -26.04 50.59 28.34
N PRO A 244 -25.68 51.66 27.58
CA PRO A 244 -25.14 51.50 26.22
C PRO A 244 -23.87 50.66 26.19
N LEU A 245 -23.01 50.78 27.20
CA LEU A 245 -21.79 49.99 27.30
C LEU A 245 -22.09 48.51 27.52
N ALA A 246 -23.05 48.17 28.39
CA ALA A 246 -23.44 46.78 28.62
C ALA A 246 -23.97 46.11 27.33
N ILE A 247 -24.77 46.84 26.55
CA ILE A 247 -25.26 46.36 25.24
C ILE A 247 -24.07 46.15 24.28
N LEU A 248 -23.13 47.08 24.25
CA LEU A 248 -21.93 47.00 23.42
C LEU A 248 -21.05 45.80 23.82
N VAL A 249 -20.88 45.53 25.11
CA VAL A 249 -20.15 44.35 25.60
C VAL A 249 -20.85 43.05 25.22
N LEU A 250 -22.17 42.97 25.35
CA LEU A 250 -22.93 41.79 24.92
C LEU A 250 -22.74 41.51 23.43
N PHE A 251 -22.85 42.54 22.59
CA PHE A 251 -22.60 42.45 21.15
C PHE A 251 -21.16 41.98 20.86
N MET A 252 -20.17 42.49 21.60
CA MET A 252 -18.77 42.07 21.45
C MET A 252 -18.50 40.64 21.92
N THR A 253 -19.19 40.16 22.96
CA THR A 253 -19.07 38.78 23.42
C THR A 253 -19.74 37.80 22.46
N GLU A 254 -20.90 38.16 21.89
CA GLU A 254 -21.70 37.28 21.03
C GLU A 254 -21.21 37.28 19.58
N VAL A 255 -20.86 38.45 19.02
CA VAL A 255 -20.40 38.57 17.63
C VAL A 255 -18.89 38.35 17.51
N LEU A 256 -18.10 39.00 18.37
CA LEU A 256 -16.62 38.97 18.27
C LEU A 256 -15.96 37.89 19.12
N HIS A 257 -16.74 37.11 19.89
CA HIS A 257 -16.23 36.05 20.79
C HIS A 257 -15.07 36.54 21.65
N ILE A 258 -15.13 37.81 22.07
CA ILE A 258 -14.13 38.39 22.96
C ILE A 258 -14.45 37.83 24.34
N GLN A 259 -13.55 37.01 24.88
CA GLN A 259 -13.55 36.68 26.30
C GLN A 259 -13.14 37.95 27.04
N THR A 260 -14.10 38.84 27.28
CA THR A 260 -13.93 39.85 28.32
C THR A 260 -13.82 39.07 29.63
N ALA A 261 -12.82 39.37 30.44
CA ALA A 261 -12.51 38.66 31.69
C ALA A 261 -13.60 38.79 32.79
N GLY A 262 -14.86 39.04 32.41
CA GLY A 262 -15.99 39.25 33.32
C GLY A 262 -17.33 38.71 32.84
N VAL A 263 -17.43 38.04 31.69
CA VAL A 263 -18.67 37.34 31.29
C VAL A 263 -18.42 35.83 31.37
N PRO A 264 -19.07 35.10 32.31
CA PRO A 264 -18.95 33.66 32.41
C PRO A 264 -19.50 33.03 31.13
N GLY A 265 -18.62 32.48 30.30
CA GLY A 265 -19.04 31.61 29.21
C GLY A 265 -19.74 30.39 29.79
N ILE A 266 -20.91 30.04 29.23
CA ILE A 266 -21.59 28.78 29.52
C ILE A 266 -20.62 27.64 29.16
N PRO A 267 -20.20 26.80 30.11
CA PRO A 267 -19.43 25.60 29.77
C PRO A 267 -20.29 24.71 28.88
N SER A 268 -19.74 24.20 27.78
CA SER A 268 -20.42 23.23 26.91
C SER A 268 -20.22 21.81 27.44
N PRO A 269 -21.21 21.20 28.13
CA PRO A 269 -21.07 19.87 28.70
C PRO A 269 -20.62 18.80 27.70
N SER A 270 -19.61 18.03 28.10
CA SER A 270 -18.99 16.94 27.35
C SER A 270 -19.53 15.60 27.86
N CYS A 271 -20.62 15.09 27.27
CA CYS A 271 -21.37 13.96 27.82
C CYS A 271 -22.05 13.07 26.76
N PHE A 272 -22.55 11.91 27.20
CA PHE A 272 -23.25 10.90 26.41
C PHE A 272 -24.77 10.93 26.62
N ASP A 273 -25.50 10.30 25.70
CA ASP A 273 -26.92 9.97 25.84
C ASP A 273 -27.14 8.91 26.94
N LYS A 274 -28.32 8.97 27.58
CA LYS A 274 -28.69 8.11 28.72
C LYS A 274 -28.69 6.60 28.41
N ASP A 275 -28.96 6.24 27.16
CA ASP A 275 -29.08 4.85 26.69
C ASP A 275 -27.75 4.32 26.14
N THR A 276 -26.66 5.10 26.28
CA THR A 276 -25.32 4.68 25.85
C THR A 276 -24.88 3.44 26.63
N MET A 277 -24.71 2.33 25.92
CA MET A 277 -24.34 1.04 26.50
C MET A 277 -22.84 0.97 26.75
N ILE A 278 -22.44 0.73 28.01
CA ILE A 278 -21.04 0.59 28.42
C ILE A 278 -20.78 -0.85 28.86
N GLN A 279 -19.65 -1.39 28.45
CA GLN A 279 -19.24 -2.74 28.80
C GLN A 279 -18.68 -2.79 30.23
N MET A 280 -19.21 -3.71 31.03
CA MET A 280 -18.79 -3.98 32.40
C MET A 280 -17.59 -4.95 32.43
N ASN A 281 -16.93 -5.07 33.59
CA ASN A 281 -15.76 -5.96 33.73
C ASN A 281 -16.06 -7.45 33.54
N ASP A 282 -17.30 -7.88 33.79
CA ASP A 282 -17.78 -9.25 33.56
C ASP A 282 -18.20 -9.52 32.10
N GLY A 283 -18.09 -8.51 31.22
CA GLY A 283 -18.46 -8.58 29.81
C GLY A 283 -19.94 -8.27 29.52
N THR A 284 -20.77 -8.06 30.54
CA THR A 284 -22.15 -7.57 30.36
C THR A 284 -22.18 -6.12 29.92
N PHE A 285 -23.33 -5.63 29.45
CA PHE A 285 -23.53 -4.23 29.07
C PHE A 285 -24.58 -3.59 29.94
N LYS A 286 -24.32 -2.34 30.36
CA LYS A 286 -25.22 -1.53 31.16
C LYS A 286 -25.35 -0.13 30.54
N PRO A 287 -26.57 0.44 30.42
CA PRO A 287 -26.71 1.82 29.96
C PRO A 287 -26.09 2.78 30.98
N ILE A 288 -25.53 3.89 30.51
CA ILE A 288 -24.80 4.85 31.37
C ILE A 288 -25.66 5.42 32.50
N ILE A 289 -26.97 5.52 32.30
CA ILE A 289 -27.93 5.94 33.32
C ILE A 289 -28.02 4.96 34.50
N ASP A 290 -27.73 3.68 34.31
CA ASP A 290 -27.82 2.66 35.36
C ASP A 290 -26.48 2.39 36.07
N ILE A 291 -25.38 2.91 35.52
CA ILE A 291 -24.04 2.80 36.12
C ILE A 291 -23.98 3.57 37.43
N ARG A 292 -23.33 2.99 38.45
CA ARG A 292 -23.18 3.59 39.78
C ARG A 292 -21.71 3.85 40.07
N VAL A 293 -21.44 4.81 40.95
CA VAL A 293 -20.09 5.03 41.46
C VAL A 293 -19.62 3.77 42.19
N GLY A 294 -18.40 3.32 41.90
CA GLY A 294 -17.84 2.05 42.37
C GLY A 294 -18.06 0.86 41.42
N ASP A 295 -18.90 0.98 40.39
CA ASP A 295 -18.98 -0.05 39.34
C ASP A 295 -17.64 -0.18 38.61
N VAL A 296 -17.31 -1.40 38.17
CA VAL A 296 -16.06 -1.69 37.43
C VAL A 296 -16.39 -1.93 35.97
N LEU A 297 -15.90 -1.04 35.10
CA LEU A 297 -16.02 -1.12 33.65
C LEU A 297 -14.96 -2.08 33.08
N HIS A 298 -15.10 -2.40 31.79
CA HIS A 298 -14.12 -3.22 31.07
C HIS A 298 -12.67 -2.73 31.29
N GLY A 299 -11.75 -3.68 31.52
CA GLY A 299 -10.34 -3.39 31.77
C GLY A 299 -10.04 -2.96 33.21
N SER A 300 -10.83 -3.43 34.19
CA SER A 300 -10.67 -3.08 35.62
C SER A 300 -10.76 -1.57 35.91
N ASN A 301 -11.52 -0.84 35.10
CA ASN A 301 -11.61 0.62 35.21
C ASN A 301 -12.79 1.03 36.11
N VAL A 302 -12.49 1.47 37.32
CA VAL A 302 -13.50 1.80 38.35
C VAL A 302 -14.13 3.17 38.07
N VAL A 303 -15.45 3.28 38.21
CA VAL A 303 -16.20 4.54 38.15
C VAL A 303 -16.04 5.31 39.45
N THR A 304 -15.49 6.52 39.37
CA THR A 304 -15.16 7.37 40.55
C THR A 304 -16.15 8.51 40.75
N ALA A 305 -16.85 8.95 39.70
CA ALA A 305 -17.97 9.88 39.81
C ALA A 305 -18.98 9.65 38.70
N LYS A 306 -20.23 10.07 38.94
CA LYS A 306 -21.29 10.09 37.94
C LYS A 306 -21.82 11.51 37.79
N ILE A 307 -21.81 12.01 36.57
CA ILE A 307 -22.16 13.39 36.23
C ILE A 307 -23.47 13.37 35.42
N LYS A 308 -24.41 14.22 35.81
CA LYS A 308 -25.65 14.48 35.08
C LYS A 308 -25.72 15.97 34.78
N VAL A 309 -25.93 16.34 33.52
CA VAL A 309 -25.94 17.74 33.06
C VAL A 309 -27.10 18.00 32.12
N THR A 310 -27.43 19.27 31.89
CA THR A 310 -28.41 19.67 30.88
C THR A 310 -27.92 19.39 29.45
N SER A 311 -28.83 18.96 28.57
CA SER A 311 -28.59 18.90 27.12
C SER A 311 -28.86 20.23 26.40
N LYS A 312 -29.39 21.24 27.12
CA LYS A 312 -29.83 22.50 26.52
C LYS A 312 -28.65 23.23 25.88
N GLY A 313 -28.80 23.57 24.59
CA GLY A 313 -27.78 24.28 23.82
C GLY A 313 -26.63 23.39 23.32
N GLN A 314 -26.69 22.07 23.53
CA GLN A 314 -25.71 21.12 22.99
C GLN A 314 -26.17 20.58 21.64
N LYS A 315 -25.27 20.54 20.66
CA LYS A 315 -25.47 19.74 19.46
C LYS A 315 -25.07 18.29 19.73
N MET A 316 -25.88 17.36 19.26
CA MET A 316 -25.68 15.93 19.47
C MET A 316 -25.29 15.25 18.17
N TYR A 317 -24.44 14.24 18.28
CA TYR A 317 -23.93 13.46 17.17
C TYR A 317 -24.03 11.98 17.49
N ASN A 318 -24.23 11.17 16.45
CA ASN A 318 -24.03 9.73 16.49
C ASN A 318 -22.67 9.42 15.89
N LEU A 319 -21.79 8.79 16.67
CA LEU A 319 -20.51 8.28 16.23
C LEU A 319 -20.48 6.76 16.45
N ASN A 320 -20.49 6.00 15.36
CA ASN A 320 -20.46 4.53 15.38
C ASN A 320 -21.43 3.89 16.40
N GLY A 321 -22.68 4.38 16.43
CA GLY A 321 -23.74 3.89 17.31
C GLY A 321 -23.75 4.50 18.72
N VAL A 322 -22.80 5.38 19.05
CA VAL A 322 -22.75 6.11 20.33
C VAL A 322 -23.32 7.51 20.13
N VAL A 323 -24.29 7.92 20.95
CA VAL A 323 -24.87 9.26 20.89
C VAL A 323 -24.26 10.15 21.97
N LEU A 324 -23.68 11.28 21.58
CA LEU A 324 -22.91 12.16 22.47
C LEU A 324 -22.85 13.61 21.99
N SER A 325 -22.47 14.52 22.89
CA SER A 325 -22.37 15.95 22.61
C SER A 325 -21.19 16.30 21.71
N GLU A 326 -21.28 17.44 21.03
CA GLU A 326 -20.28 17.89 20.06
C GLU A 326 -18.89 18.12 20.66
N SER A 327 -18.83 18.56 21.92
CA SER A 327 -17.58 18.87 22.62
C SER A 327 -16.81 17.63 23.06
N HIS A 328 -17.46 16.47 23.15
CA HIS A 328 -16.87 15.29 23.76
C HIS A 328 -15.65 14.79 22.99
N VAL A 329 -14.61 14.36 23.71
CA VAL A 329 -13.29 14.06 23.15
C VAL A 329 -13.11 12.55 22.96
N VAL A 330 -12.72 12.17 21.74
CA VAL A 330 -12.49 10.78 21.32
C VAL A 330 -11.11 10.62 20.72
N LYS A 331 -10.46 9.49 20.96
CA LYS A 331 -9.20 9.14 20.32
C LYS A 331 -9.46 8.68 18.89
N TYR A 332 -8.93 9.42 17.92
CA TYR A 332 -8.97 9.07 16.51
C TYR A 332 -7.54 8.99 15.96
N LYS A 333 -7.12 7.78 15.56
CA LYS A 333 -5.73 7.48 15.19
C LYS A 333 -4.79 7.82 16.36
N ASP A 334 -3.81 8.70 16.14
CA ASP A 334 -2.81 9.12 17.12
C ASP A 334 -3.13 10.49 17.74
N SER A 335 -4.39 10.94 17.69
CA SER A 335 -4.77 12.25 18.24
C SER A 335 -6.13 12.23 18.92
N TRP A 336 -6.27 13.06 19.95
CA TRP A 336 -7.55 13.34 20.60
C TRP A 336 -8.28 14.45 19.86
N VAL A 337 -9.50 14.18 19.43
CA VAL A 337 -10.32 15.13 18.68
C VAL A 337 -11.70 15.24 19.32
N SER A 338 -12.27 16.43 19.33
CA SER A 338 -13.69 16.60 19.65
C SER A 338 -14.54 15.91 18.58
N VAL A 339 -15.67 15.34 19.00
CA VAL A 339 -16.64 14.68 18.13
C VAL A 339 -17.09 15.59 17.01
N TYR A 340 -17.21 16.90 17.24
CA TYR A 340 -17.51 17.90 16.21
C TYR A 340 -16.53 17.88 15.03
N VAL A 341 -15.27 17.49 15.22
CA VAL A 341 -14.25 17.44 14.16
C VAL A 341 -14.11 16.04 13.56
N HIS A 342 -14.60 15.01 14.24
CA HIS A 342 -14.47 13.62 13.78
C HIS A 342 -15.07 13.42 12.36
N PRO A 343 -14.39 12.70 11.45
CA PRO A 343 -14.85 12.52 10.06
C PRO A 343 -16.15 11.71 9.96
N ASP A 344 -16.30 10.68 10.80
CA ASP A 344 -17.46 9.76 10.74
C ASP A 344 -18.67 10.22 11.58
N LYS A 345 -18.64 11.46 12.10
CA LYS A 345 -19.75 11.98 12.90
C LYS A 345 -21.02 12.10 12.07
N LYS A 346 -22.17 11.77 12.65
CA LYS A 346 -23.49 11.98 12.04
C LYS A 346 -24.29 12.93 12.91
N PRO A 347 -24.66 14.13 12.43
CA PRO A 347 -25.44 15.07 13.24
C PRO A 347 -26.82 14.50 13.55
N ILE A 348 -27.31 14.79 14.75
CA ILE A 348 -28.69 14.51 15.17
C ILE A 348 -29.42 15.85 15.20
N GLU A 349 -30.38 16.03 14.28
CA GLU A 349 -31.09 17.31 14.14
C GLU A 349 -31.96 17.65 15.36
N VAL A 350 -32.59 16.63 15.95
CA VAL A 350 -33.49 16.79 17.09
C VAL A 350 -33.16 15.74 18.14
N TYR A 351 -32.53 16.18 19.23
CA TYR A 351 -32.34 15.39 20.44
C TYR A 351 -33.45 15.70 21.44
N LYS A 352 -34.14 14.67 21.93
CA LYS A 352 -35.38 14.83 22.72
C LYS A 352 -35.15 14.87 24.23
N ASP A 353 -34.08 14.26 24.71
CA ASP A 353 -33.81 14.18 26.14
C ASP A 353 -33.25 15.50 26.67
N THR A 354 -33.64 15.85 27.90
CA THR A 354 -33.27 17.11 28.57
C THR A 354 -31.93 17.02 29.32
N HIS A 355 -31.36 15.82 29.40
CA HIS A 355 -30.17 15.54 30.18
C HIS A 355 -29.16 14.68 29.41
N LEU A 356 -27.90 14.87 29.76
CA LEU A 356 -26.78 14.04 29.33
C LEU A 356 -26.05 13.49 30.56
N TYR A 357 -25.35 12.38 30.35
CA TYR A 357 -24.67 11.64 31.41
C TYR A 357 -23.20 11.44 31.05
N CYS A 358 -22.32 11.57 32.04
CA CYS A 358 -20.91 11.26 31.90
C CYS A 358 -20.41 10.61 33.19
N LEU A 359 -19.21 10.06 33.14
CA LEU A 359 -18.57 9.39 34.26
C LEU A 359 -17.18 9.98 34.44
N ASN A 360 -16.67 9.92 35.66
CA ASN A 360 -15.23 9.90 35.89
C ASN A 360 -14.81 8.47 36.17
N THR A 361 -13.63 8.10 35.67
CA THR A 361 -13.09 6.75 35.81
C THR A 361 -11.65 6.78 36.34
N LEU A 362 -11.18 5.66 36.85
CA LEU A 362 -9.82 5.53 37.37
C LEU A 362 -8.78 5.90 36.30
N TYR A 363 -8.92 5.36 35.08
CA TYR A 363 -7.96 5.57 33.99
C TYR A 363 -8.26 6.79 33.11
N LYS A 364 -9.19 7.66 33.51
CA LYS A 364 -9.57 8.90 32.79
C LYS A 364 -10.08 8.70 31.36
N LYS A 365 -10.52 7.47 31.06
CA LYS A 365 -10.90 7.03 29.71
C LYS A 365 -12.05 6.04 29.80
N ILE A 366 -12.93 6.06 28.80
CA ILE A 366 -14.09 5.19 28.71
C ILE A 366 -14.05 4.49 27.36
N MET A 367 -14.14 3.16 27.35
CA MET A 367 -14.15 2.37 26.13
C MET A 367 -15.58 2.01 25.75
N ILE A 368 -16.03 2.40 24.55
CA ILE A 368 -17.39 2.16 24.05
C ILE A 368 -17.30 1.81 22.57
N ASN A 369 -17.89 0.69 22.15
CA ASN A 369 -17.88 0.20 20.76
C ASN A 369 -16.48 0.17 20.11
N GLY A 370 -15.45 -0.19 20.87
CA GLY A 370 -14.05 -0.23 20.41
C GLY A 370 -13.38 1.13 20.25
N MET A 371 -14.07 2.24 20.55
CA MET A 371 -13.51 3.59 20.59
C MET A 371 -13.15 3.97 22.02
N ILE A 372 -12.15 4.86 22.16
CA ILE A 372 -11.69 5.36 23.46
C ILE A 372 -12.09 6.82 23.57
N PHE A 373 -12.93 7.12 24.55
CA PHE A 373 -13.36 8.45 24.92
C PHE A 373 -12.65 8.91 26.18
N THR A 374 -12.56 10.21 26.40
CA THR A 374 -12.16 10.75 27.71
C THR A 374 -13.33 10.65 28.69
N ASP A 375 -13.01 10.67 29.98
CA ASP A 375 -14.04 10.88 31.01
C ASP A 375 -14.35 12.38 31.17
N TRP A 376 -15.19 12.76 32.15
CA TRP A 376 -15.65 14.15 32.30
C TRP A 376 -14.52 15.16 32.52
N ASP A 377 -13.45 14.80 33.23
CA ASP A 377 -12.37 15.75 33.54
C ASP A 377 -11.52 16.10 32.28
N GLU A 378 -11.62 15.30 31.21
CA GLU A 378 -10.85 15.45 29.96
C GLU A 378 -9.33 15.55 30.19
N ILE A 379 -8.83 14.75 31.15
CA ILE A 379 -7.41 14.69 31.50
C ILE A 379 -6.72 13.60 30.67
N TYR A 380 -5.96 14.01 29.65
CA TYR A 380 -5.13 13.12 28.82
C TYR A 380 -3.78 13.77 28.50
N GLU A 381 -2.81 12.94 28.09
CA GLU A 381 -1.46 13.38 27.66
C GLU A 381 -0.80 14.36 28.64
N ASP A 382 -0.31 15.51 28.18
CA ASP A 382 0.42 16.48 29.00
C ASP A 382 -0.35 16.94 30.25
N ARG A 383 -1.69 17.02 30.19
CA ARG A 383 -2.53 17.38 31.36
C ARG A 383 -2.48 16.28 32.42
N LEU A 384 -2.46 15.03 31.99
CA LEU A 384 -2.37 13.88 32.87
C LEU A 384 -0.99 13.81 33.54
N ASP A 385 0.07 14.03 32.77
CA ASP A 385 1.44 14.07 33.30
C ASP A 385 1.62 15.21 34.32
N LYS A 386 1.04 16.39 34.05
CA LYS A 386 1.02 17.50 35.01
C LYS A 386 0.35 17.12 36.33
N ILE A 387 -0.84 16.54 36.27
CA ILE A 387 -1.59 16.17 37.47
C ILE A 387 -0.86 15.07 38.26
N LEU A 388 -0.34 14.04 37.59
CA LEU A 388 0.39 12.97 38.26
C LEU A 388 1.68 13.46 38.95
N ASN A 389 2.32 14.50 38.40
CA ASN A 389 3.52 15.12 38.96
C ASN A 389 3.26 16.09 40.13
N ILE A 390 2.00 16.35 40.49
CA ILE A 390 1.69 17.14 41.69
C ILE A 390 2.13 16.35 42.92
N ASN A 391 2.95 16.98 43.75
CA ASN A 391 3.41 16.44 45.03
C ASN A 391 2.20 15.92 45.84
N LYS A 392 1.99 14.59 45.81
CA LYS A 392 1.02 13.73 46.55
C LYS A 392 0.19 12.77 45.67
N ILE A 393 0.08 12.97 44.36
CA ILE A 393 -0.77 12.11 43.51
C ILE A 393 0.00 10.88 43.02
N GLY A 394 0.95 11.04 42.10
CA GLY A 394 1.84 9.97 41.61
C GLY A 394 1.18 8.81 40.85
N THR A 395 -0.10 8.52 41.09
CA THR A 395 -0.86 7.41 40.50
C THR A 395 -2.30 7.82 40.21
N TYR A 396 -2.95 7.14 39.26
CA TYR A 396 -4.36 7.34 38.90
C TYR A 396 -5.31 7.16 40.09
N GLU A 397 -4.99 6.22 40.98
CA GLU A 397 -5.78 5.89 42.19
C GLU A 397 -5.92 7.07 43.14
N ASN A 398 -4.96 8.01 43.09
CA ASN A 398 -4.96 9.16 43.96
C ASN A 398 -5.66 10.39 43.35
N ILE A 399 -6.03 10.39 42.06
CA ILE A 399 -6.72 11.53 41.44
C ILE A 399 -8.08 11.81 42.09
N PRO A 400 -8.92 10.79 42.43
CA PRO A 400 -10.18 11.03 43.14
C PRO A 400 -10.02 11.73 44.49
N PHE A 401 -8.83 11.70 45.11
CA PHE A 401 -8.54 12.46 46.32
C PHE A 401 -8.40 13.97 46.10
N LEU A 402 -8.49 14.46 44.86
CA LEU A 402 -8.65 15.88 44.58
C LEU A 402 -10.10 16.35 44.67
N TYR A 403 -11.06 15.43 44.52
CA TYR A 403 -12.48 15.79 44.55
C TYR A 403 -12.90 16.17 45.96
N LYS A 404 -13.67 17.24 46.04
CA LYS A 404 -14.35 17.67 47.26
C LYS A 404 -15.85 17.46 47.11
N GLY A 405 -16.53 17.20 48.21
CA GLY A 405 -17.95 16.87 48.16
C GLY A 405 -18.72 17.29 49.41
N PHE A 406 -20.04 17.37 49.27
CA PHE A 406 -20.99 17.67 50.31
C PHE A 406 -21.82 16.44 50.61
N LEU A 407 -22.24 16.27 51.87
CA LEU A 407 -23.13 15.17 52.25
C LEU A 407 -24.53 15.40 51.69
N ALA A 408 -25.24 14.33 51.35
CA ALA A 408 -26.60 14.39 50.80
C ALA A 408 -27.56 15.31 51.59
N GLY A 409 -27.45 15.34 52.92
CA GLY A 409 -28.28 16.20 53.79
C GLY A 409 -27.83 17.65 53.91
N THR A 410 -26.78 18.10 53.21
CA THR A 410 -26.32 19.50 53.24
C THR A 410 -27.43 20.40 52.69
N LYS A 411 -27.80 21.43 53.46
CA LYS A 411 -28.85 22.38 53.10
C LYS A 411 -28.35 23.42 52.11
N VAL A 412 -29.14 23.70 51.08
CA VAL A 412 -28.84 24.64 49.99
C VAL A 412 -30.06 25.53 49.78
N ASP A 413 -29.82 26.84 49.68
CA ASP A 413 -30.86 27.83 49.39
C ASP A 413 -31.12 27.88 47.88
N VAL A 414 -32.21 27.25 47.46
CA VAL A 414 -32.65 27.10 46.08
C VAL A 414 -33.92 27.90 45.86
N ASN A 415 -33.88 28.92 45.00
CA ASN A 415 -35.04 29.78 44.71
C ASN A 415 -35.69 30.40 45.98
N ASN A 416 -34.90 30.73 47.01
CA ASN A 416 -35.37 31.18 48.33
C ASN A 416 -36.12 30.11 49.15
N LEU A 417 -35.91 28.83 48.85
CA LEU A 417 -36.39 27.68 49.60
C LEU A 417 -35.21 26.80 50.01
N GLU A 418 -35.24 26.28 51.23
CA GLU A 418 -34.21 25.37 51.71
C GLU A 418 -34.48 23.95 51.19
N LYS A 419 -33.55 23.43 50.39
CA LYS A 419 -33.52 22.03 49.92
C LYS A 419 -32.25 21.34 50.42
N THR A 420 -32.26 20.03 50.51
CA THR A 420 -31.01 19.27 50.64
C THR A 420 -30.28 19.19 49.30
N ILE A 421 -28.96 19.00 49.30
CA ILE A 421 -28.17 18.95 48.06
C ILE A 421 -28.58 17.78 47.15
N GLU A 422 -29.11 16.69 47.73
CA GLU A 422 -29.65 15.56 46.96
C GLU A 422 -30.98 15.88 46.24
N GLU A 423 -31.72 16.88 46.73
CA GLU A 423 -32.99 17.36 46.14
C GLU A 423 -32.78 18.49 45.11
N VAL A 424 -31.53 18.93 44.91
CA VAL A 424 -31.21 19.94 43.89
C VAL A 424 -31.40 19.35 42.51
N GLU A 425 -32.14 20.05 41.65
CA GLU A 425 -32.39 19.63 40.28
C GLU A 425 -31.65 20.53 39.27
N ILE A 426 -31.39 20.00 38.08
CA ILE A 426 -30.78 20.78 36.99
C ILE A 426 -31.76 21.87 36.56
N GLY A 427 -31.30 23.12 36.55
CA GLY A 427 -32.12 24.31 36.30
C GLY A 427 -32.48 25.10 37.57
N ASP A 428 -32.28 24.53 38.77
CA ASP A 428 -32.46 25.24 40.03
C ASP A 428 -31.49 26.43 40.14
N LYS A 429 -31.92 27.51 40.83
CA LYS A 429 -31.10 28.69 41.05
C LYS A 429 -30.67 28.82 42.51
N ILE A 430 -29.37 28.91 42.72
CA ILE A 430 -28.76 29.12 44.04
C ILE A 430 -28.24 30.55 44.07
N LYS A 431 -28.91 31.43 44.84
CA LYS A 431 -28.63 32.89 44.90
C LYS A 431 -28.41 33.57 43.54
N GLY A 432 -29.21 33.16 42.55
CA GLY A 432 -29.20 33.72 41.20
C GLY A 432 -28.32 33.00 40.18
N ASP A 433 -27.44 32.09 40.60
CA ASP A 433 -26.68 31.23 39.67
C ASP A 433 -27.43 29.93 39.37
N VAL A 434 -27.35 29.47 38.13
CA VAL A 434 -28.12 28.31 37.64
C VAL A 434 -27.26 27.05 37.73
N VAL A 435 -27.81 26.01 38.36
CA VAL A 435 -27.21 24.67 38.37
C VAL A 435 -27.43 24.02 37.01
N TYR A 436 -26.37 23.75 36.27
CA TYR A 436 -26.45 23.06 34.97
C TYR A 436 -26.09 21.58 35.06
N GLY A 437 -25.53 21.14 36.19
CA GLY A 437 -25.21 19.74 36.43
C GLY A 437 -25.03 19.37 37.90
N ILE A 438 -25.14 18.07 38.15
CA ILE A 438 -25.03 17.43 39.45
C ILE A 438 -24.01 16.30 39.35
N VAL A 439 -23.16 16.19 40.36
CA VAL A 439 -22.08 15.19 40.42
C VAL A 439 -22.28 14.31 41.65
N GLU A 440 -22.44 13.01 41.44
CA GLU A 440 -22.46 12.00 42.51
C GLU A 440 -21.05 11.42 42.64
N LEU A 441 -20.46 11.52 43.84
CA LEU A 441 -19.08 11.12 44.17
C LEU A 441 -19.01 9.79 44.96
N GLY A 442 -20.14 9.09 45.06
CA GLY A 442 -20.27 7.83 45.79
C GLY A 442 -20.89 8.01 47.16
N SER A 443 -20.41 7.25 48.14
CA SER A 443 -20.94 7.21 49.50
C SER A 443 -19.89 7.52 50.55
N LEU A 444 -20.32 7.75 51.78
CA LEU A 444 -19.43 8.04 52.92
C LEU A 444 -18.43 6.91 53.23
N GLU A 445 -18.76 5.67 52.84
CA GLU A 445 -17.87 4.52 52.95
C GLU A 445 -16.74 4.53 51.90
N THR A 446 -17.03 5.03 50.70
CA THR A 446 -16.12 4.98 49.54
C THR A 446 -15.38 6.30 49.30
N PHE A 447 -15.93 7.42 49.77
CA PHE A 447 -15.38 8.75 49.56
C PHE A 447 -14.35 9.11 50.66
N ASN A 448 -13.30 9.84 50.28
CA ASN A 448 -12.31 10.29 51.25
C ASN A 448 -12.91 11.35 52.18
N LYS A 449 -13.06 10.99 53.46
CA LYS A 449 -13.67 11.83 54.49
C LYS A 449 -12.93 13.15 54.71
N ASP A 450 -11.63 13.20 54.46
CA ASP A 450 -10.83 14.43 54.60
C ASP A 450 -11.20 15.51 53.57
N ASN A 451 -11.84 15.10 52.47
CA ASN A 451 -12.27 16.00 51.40
C ASN A 451 -13.74 16.40 51.47
N LEU A 452 -14.44 16.00 52.54
CA LEU A 452 -15.80 16.47 52.79
C LEU A 452 -15.77 17.94 53.20
N ILE A 453 -16.57 18.75 52.51
CA ILE A 453 -16.71 20.17 52.80
C ILE A 453 -17.72 20.29 53.94
N ASN A 454 -17.23 20.50 55.16
CA ASN A 454 -18.07 20.63 56.35
C ASN A 454 -18.84 21.95 56.36
N VAL A 455 -20.16 21.83 56.39
CA VAL A 455 -21.08 22.90 56.78
C VAL A 455 -21.60 22.69 58.23
N ALA A 456 -21.48 21.46 58.77
CA ALA A 456 -21.78 21.16 60.18
C ALA A 456 -20.65 20.33 60.82
N GLU A 457 -20.42 20.51 62.12
CA GLU A 457 -19.26 19.98 62.86
C GLU A 457 -18.97 18.47 62.63
N VAL A 458 -17.69 18.17 62.39
CA VAL A 458 -17.05 16.86 62.16
C VAL A 458 -17.45 15.76 63.14
N LYS A 459 -17.92 16.11 64.34
CA LYS A 459 -18.26 15.16 65.42
C LYS A 459 -19.50 14.29 65.12
N SER A 460 -20.33 14.65 64.15
CA SER A 460 -21.55 13.89 63.76
C SER A 460 -21.36 12.90 62.59
N LEU A 461 -20.19 12.88 61.95
CA LEU A 461 -19.94 12.03 60.76
C LEU A 461 -19.98 10.53 61.04
N ASN A 462 -19.57 10.10 62.24
CA ASN A 462 -19.60 8.69 62.63
C ASN A 462 -21.00 8.17 62.99
N SER A 463 -22.00 9.06 63.15
CA SER A 463 -23.40 8.67 63.39
C SER A 463 -24.24 8.58 62.12
N LEU A 464 -23.71 9.00 60.98
CA LEU A 464 -24.41 8.93 59.69
C LEU A 464 -24.29 7.52 59.07
N PRO A 465 -25.33 7.04 58.37
CA PRO A 465 -25.27 5.75 57.67
C PRO A 465 -24.09 5.69 56.69
N PRO A 466 -23.34 4.58 56.60
CA PRO A 466 -22.22 4.44 55.65
C PRO A 466 -22.62 4.68 54.18
N LYS A 467 -23.88 4.37 53.84
CA LYS A 467 -24.44 4.55 52.49
C LYS A 467 -24.87 5.98 52.16
N THR A 468 -24.65 6.94 53.06
CA THR A 468 -24.97 8.35 52.81
C THR A 468 -24.20 8.83 51.60
N LYS A 469 -24.89 9.36 50.59
CA LYS A 469 -24.28 9.80 49.34
C LYS A 469 -23.52 11.11 49.50
N VAL A 470 -22.53 11.30 48.64
CA VAL A 470 -21.72 12.52 48.54
C VAL A 470 -21.97 13.15 47.17
N TYR A 471 -22.25 14.45 47.16
CA TYR A 471 -22.61 15.21 45.97
C TYR A 471 -21.75 16.45 45.80
N HIS A 472 -21.67 16.94 44.56
CA HIS A 472 -21.21 18.27 44.21
C HIS A 472 -22.07 18.81 43.07
N LEU A 473 -21.90 20.08 42.72
CA LEU A 473 -22.73 20.82 41.80
C LEU A 473 -21.85 21.48 40.74
N LEU A 474 -22.43 21.67 39.57
CA LEU A 474 -21.85 22.37 38.44
C LEU A 474 -22.74 23.59 38.14
N THR A 475 -22.15 24.79 38.17
CA THR A 475 -22.89 26.05 38.03
C THR A 475 -22.26 26.98 37.00
N HIS A 476 -23.05 27.84 36.36
CA HIS A 476 -22.55 28.69 35.28
C HIS A 476 -21.51 29.72 35.74
N SER A 477 -21.58 30.19 37.00
CA SER A 477 -20.56 31.10 37.55
C SER A 477 -19.30 30.38 38.07
N LYS A 478 -19.24 29.04 37.95
CA LYS A 478 -18.21 28.15 38.54
C LYS A 478 -18.13 28.23 40.07
N LYS A 479 -19.13 28.84 40.71
CA LYS A 479 -19.23 29.03 42.15
C LYS A 479 -20.69 28.96 42.58
N PHE A 480 -20.94 28.60 43.83
CA PHE A 480 -22.27 28.66 44.43
C PHE A 480 -22.17 28.93 45.93
N THR A 481 -23.28 29.31 46.54
CA THR A 481 -23.31 29.70 47.96
C THR A 481 -24.10 28.70 48.78
N ILE A 482 -23.53 28.25 49.90
CA ILE A 482 -24.22 27.47 50.93
C ILE A 482 -24.01 28.17 52.28
N GLU A 483 -25.10 28.44 53.00
CA GLU A 483 -25.08 29.11 54.32
C GLU A 483 -24.25 30.41 54.37
N GLY A 484 -24.24 31.17 53.27
CA GLY A 484 -23.48 32.43 53.15
C GLY A 484 -21.99 32.26 52.78
N ASN A 485 -21.47 31.03 52.72
CA ASN A 485 -20.12 30.73 52.26
C ASN A 485 -20.10 30.43 50.76
N ILE A 486 -19.11 30.96 50.04
CA ILE A 486 -18.93 30.74 48.61
C ILE A 486 -18.02 29.53 48.39
N PHE A 487 -18.50 28.56 47.63
CA PHE A 487 -17.78 27.38 47.21
C PHE A 487 -17.57 27.39 45.70
N ASN A 488 -16.45 26.85 45.23
CA ASN A 488 -16.24 26.62 43.81
C ASN A 488 -17.03 25.38 43.37
N ASP A 489 -17.39 25.31 42.08
CA ASP A 489 -18.05 24.16 41.50
C ASP A 489 -17.10 22.95 41.35
N PHE A 490 -17.65 21.80 40.94
CA PHE A 490 -16.88 20.56 40.86
C PHE A 490 -15.65 20.66 39.95
N ASN A 491 -15.74 21.37 38.82
CA ASN A 491 -14.63 21.49 37.86
C ASN A 491 -13.38 22.11 38.48
N PHE A 492 -13.54 23.02 39.45
CA PHE A 492 -12.42 23.63 40.16
C PHE A 492 -11.51 22.62 40.88
N CYS A 493 -12.03 21.44 41.27
CA CYS A 493 -11.25 20.41 41.95
C CYS A 493 -10.04 19.96 41.12
N ILE A 494 -10.20 19.87 39.80
CA ILE A 494 -9.14 19.52 38.85
C ILE A 494 -8.48 20.77 38.28
N ASP A 495 -9.27 21.76 37.85
CA ASP A 495 -8.75 22.95 37.15
C ASP A 495 -7.77 23.78 37.99
N SER A 496 -7.92 23.79 39.32
CA SER A 496 -7.00 24.51 40.22
C SER A 496 -5.57 23.93 40.27
N ASN A 497 -5.36 22.77 39.66
CA ASN A 497 -4.13 22.00 39.70
C ASN A 497 -3.41 21.92 38.33
N LEU A 498 -3.99 22.53 37.28
CA LEU A 498 -3.49 22.52 35.90
C LEU A 498 -2.97 23.89 35.47
#